data_AF-A0A352SWS9-F1
#
_entry.id   AF-A0A352SWS9-F1
#
_cell.length_a   1.000
_cell.length_b   1.000
_cell.length_c   1.000
_cell.angle_alpha   90.00
_cell.angle_beta   90.00
_cell.angle_gamma   90.00
#
_symmetry.space_group_name_H-M   'P 1'
#
loop_
_entity.id
_entity.type
_entity.pdbx_description
1 polymer ?
#
loop_
_entity_poly.entity_id
_entity_poly.type
_entity_poly.pdbx_seq_one_letter_code
_entity_poly.pdbx_strand_id
1 'polypeptide(L)'
;MLISIRNIAQGGLLICLSVALQLIPTSFGEVFIIATILSAIPIYILSRLNPKVGFVGYIIAGILIFFFNAHEGLFFFFTNGVAGFSLGVFNYILKSKLLISIFSGIILTLSLSVVNFIVGIPVLGINLTGNLLTQVSILMFFSIIYCFIYLFLANYVYNYLKRRYPFN
;
A
#
# COMPACT_ATOMS: atom_id res chain seq x y z
N MET A 1 -6.60 -27.64 -1.95
CA MET A 1 -5.56 -26.85 -1.25
C MET A 1 -5.98 -26.76 0.20
N LEU A 2 -5.42 -27.59 1.09
CA LEU A 2 -5.71 -27.51 2.52
C LEU A 2 -5.16 -26.19 3.05
N ILE A 3 -6.05 -25.28 3.43
CA ILE A 3 -5.68 -24.02 4.04
C ILE A 3 -5.15 -24.36 5.45
N SER A 4 -3.84 -24.29 5.65
CA SER A 4 -3.25 -24.48 6.96
C SER A 4 -3.68 -23.34 7.89
N ILE A 5 -4.13 -23.68 9.10
CA ILE A 5 -4.50 -22.72 10.17
C ILE A 5 -3.39 -21.69 10.38
N ARG A 6 -2.13 -22.10 10.25
CA ARG A 6 -0.96 -21.22 10.34
C ARG A 6 -0.99 -20.07 9.32
N ASN A 7 -1.39 -20.35 8.08
CA ASN A 7 -1.40 -19.36 7.01
C ASN A 7 -2.54 -18.35 7.20
N ILE A 8 -3.68 -18.81 7.73
CA ILE A 8 -4.78 -17.92 8.12
C ILE A 8 -4.32 -17.00 9.26
N ALA A 9 -3.69 -17.56 10.29
CA ALA A 9 -3.22 -16.78 11.44
C ALA A 9 -2.18 -15.74 11.04
N GLN A 10 -1.18 -16.10 10.22
CA GLN A 10 -0.19 -15.16 9.70
C GLN A 10 -0.82 -14.08 8.81
N GLY A 11 -1.78 -14.48 7.96
CA GLY A 11 -2.58 -13.56 7.15
C GLY A 11 -3.30 -12.52 8.00
N GLY A 12 -4.05 -12.99 9.00
CA GLY A 12 -4.78 -12.16 9.94
C GLY A 12 -3.87 -11.20 10.71
N LEU A 13 -2.73 -11.69 11.21
CA LEU A 13 -1.75 -10.85 11.93
C LEU A 13 -1.21 -9.71 11.06
N LEU A 14 -0.86 -9.99 9.80
CA LEU A 14 -0.37 -8.97 8.87
C LEU A 14 -1.47 -7.95 8.53
N ILE A 15 -2.71 -8.40 8.38
CA ILE A 15 -3.87 -7.51 8.18
C ILE A 15 -4.05 -6.61 9.41
N CYS A 16 -4.10 -7.17 10.61
CA CYS A 16 -4.25 -6.41 11.86
C CYS A 16 -3.10 -5.41 12.05
N LEU A 17 -1.85 -5.79 11.71
CA LEU A 17 -0.70 -4.89 11.78
C LEU A 17 -0.84 -3.73 10.79
N SER A 18 -1.32 -3.99 9.57
CA SER A 18 -1.61 -2.95 8.57
C SER A 18 -2.65 -1.95 9.09
N VAL A 19 -3.76 -2.46 9.64
CA VAL A 19 -4.84 -1.67 10.23
C VAL A 19 -4.31 -0.80 11.38
N ALA A 20 -3.57 -1.41 12.31
CA ALA A 20 -3.01 -0.71 13.46
C ALA A 20 -2.10 0.45 13.01
N LEU A 21 -1.17 0.19 12.07
CA LEU A 21 -0.24 1.20 11.57
C LEU A 21 -0.95 2.35 10.84
N GLN A 22 -2.01 2.06 10.06
CA GLN A 22 -2.78 3.11 9.40
C GLN A 22 -3.58 3.95 10.40
N LEU A 23 -4.08 3.36 11.48
CA LEU A 23 -4.90 4.07 12.47
C LEU A 23 -4.09 4.85 13.52
N ILE A 24 -2.75 4.73 13.57
CA ILE A 24 -1.91 5.46 14.53
C ILE A 24 -2.23 6.97 14.57
N PRO A 25 -2.34 7.71 13.44
CA PRO A 25 -2.60 9.14 13.49
C PRO A 25 -3.96 9.49 14.13
N THR A 26 -4.96 8.63 13.97
CA THR A 26 -6.29 8.84 14.55
C THR A 26 -6.29 8.70 16.07
N SER A 27 -5.41 7.87 16.61
CA SER A 27 -5.33 7.58 18.05
C SER A 27 -4.32 8.46 18.78
N PHE A 28 -3.23 8.85 18.11
CA PHE A 28 -2.09 9.54 18.71
C PHE A 28 -1.82 10.94 18.13
N GLY A 29 -2.61 11.36 17.13
CA GLY A 29 -2.52 12.68 16.48
C GLY A 29 -1.76 12.67 15.14
N GLU A 30 -2.00 13.71 14.33
CA GLU A 30 -1.49 13.83 12.95
C GLU A 30 0.04 13.89 12.84
N VAL A 31 0.75 14.21 13.94
CA VAL A 31 2.22 14.16 14.00
C VAL A 31 2.77 12.78 13.60
N PHE A 32 1.96 11.73 13.77
CA PHE A 32 2.32 10.36 13.43
C PHE A 32 1.88 9.91 12.02
N ILE A 33 1.50 10.82 11.12
CA ILE A 33 1.04 10.48 9.76
C ILE A 33 2.06 9.64 8.98
N ILE A 34 3.36 9.80 9.25
CA ILE A 34 4.43 9.00 8.64
C ILE A 34 4.25 7.49 8.93
N ALA A 35 3.62 7.12 10.06
CA ALA A 35 3.37 5.73 10.41
C ALA A 35 2.43 5.03 9.41
N THR A 36 1.54 5.77 8.74
CA THR A 36 0.63 5.19 7.75
C THR A 36 1.36 4.61 6.55
N ILE A 37 2.54 5.15 6.22
CA ILE A 37 3.40 4.65 5.14
C ILE A 37 3.83 3.20 5.43
N LEU A 38 4.01 2.85 6.72
CA LEU A 38 4.38 1.50 7.14
C LEU A 38 3.23 0.50 7.00
N SER A 39 1.97 0.95 6.97
CA SER A 39 0.79 0.08 6.82
C SER A 39 0.78 -0.72 5.51
N ALA A 40 1.51 -0.24 4.50
CA ALA A 40 1.61 -0.90 3.20
C ALA A 40 2.60 -2.09 3.20
N ILE A 41 3.51 -2.19 4.18
CA ILE A 41 4.49 -3.29 4.27
C ILE A 41 3.80 -4.64 4.51
N PRO A 42 2.88 -4.79 5.49
CA PRO A 42 2.18 -6.05 5.69
C PRO A 42 1.38 -6.50 4.46
N ILE A 43 0.70 -5.57 3.78
CA ILE A 43 -0.04 -5.87 2.53
C ILE A 43 0.91 -6.29 1.41
N TYR A 44 2.04 -5.61 1.27
CA TYR A 44 3.08 -5.99 0.31
C TYR A 44 3.58 -7.42 0.55
N ILE A 45 3.84 -7.79 1.80
CA ILE A 45 4.29 -9.14 2.16
C ILE A 45 3.23 -10.17 1.75
N LEU A 46 1.96 -9.94 2.10
CA LEU A 46 0.86 -10.84 1.73
C LEU A 46 0.73 -11.02 0.22
N SER A 47 0.71 -9.90 -0.51
CA SER A 47 0.57 -9.89 -1.97
C SER A 47 1.75 -10.52 -2.68
N ARG A 48 2.96 -10.37 -2.13
CA ARG A 48 4.17 -11.01 -2.65
C ARG A 48 4.20 -12.52 -2.41
N LEU A 49 3.64 -12.99 -1.29
CA LEU A 49 3.54 -14.43 -1.02
C LEU A 49 2.47 -15.09 -1.88
N ASN A 50 1.29 -14.47 -1.96
CA ASN A 50 0.19 -14.93 -2.79
C ASN A 50 -0.72 -13.74 -3.16
N PRO A 51 -0.75 -13.30 -4.43
CA PRO A 51 -1.55 -12.17 -4.88
C PRO A 51 -3.03 -12.26 -4.52
N LYS A 52 -3.63 -13.47 -4.52
CA LYS A 52 -5.05 -13.64 -4.16
C LYS A 52 -5.29 -13.36 -2.68
N VAL A 53 -4.41 -13.86 -1.81
CA VAL A 53 -4.49 -13.60 -0.37
C VAL A 53 -4.18 -12.14 -0.08
N GLY A 54 -3.21 -11.55 -0.75
CA GLY A 54 -2.90 -10.13 -0.66
C GLY A 54 -4.07 -9.22 -1.06
N PHE A 55 -4.80 -9.58 -2.12
CA PHE A 55 -6.01 -8.83 -2.52
C PHE A 55 -7.09 -8.89 -1.44
N VAL A 56 -7.39 -10.09 -0.94
CA VAL A 56 -8.36 -10.26 0.16
C VAL A 56 -7.91 -9.48 1.41
N GLY A 57 -6.63 -9.55 1.76
CA GLY A 57 -6.07 -8.82 2.90
C GLY A 57 -6.14 -7.31 2.75
N TYR A 58 -5.85 -6.79 1.56
CA TYR A 58 -6.00 -5.38 1.22
C TYR A 58 -7.46 -4.90 1.41
N ILE A 59 -8.43 -5.66 0.89
CA ILE A 59 -9.85 -5.32 1.04
C ILE A 59 -10.30 -5.38 2.50
N ILE A 60 -9.95 -6.44 3.23
CA ILE A 60 -10.32 -6.59 4.64
C ILE A 60 -9.70 -5.48 5.49
N ALA A 61 -8.40 -5.20 5.31
CA ALA A 61 -7.73 -4.12 6.03
C ALA A 61 -8.42 -2.78 5.76
N GLY A 62 -8.66 -2.44 4.50
CA GLY A 62 -9.32 -1.19 4.14
C GLY A 62 -10.73 -1.05 4.71
N ILE A 63 -11.54 -2.12 4.66
CA ILE A 63 -12.89 -2.12 5.27
C ILE A 63 -12.79 -1.90 6.77
N LEU A 64 -11.89 -2.60 7.48
CA LEU A 64 -11.71 -2.44 8.92
C LEU A 64 -11.29 -1.01 9.27
N ILE A 65 -10.30 -0.46 8.56
CA ILE A 65 -9.85 0.93 8.77
C ILE A 65 -11.02 1.89 8.53
N PHE A 66 -11.79 1.71 7.46
CA PHE A 66 -12.93 2.56 7.13
C PHE A 66 -14.02 2.54 8.22
N PHE A 67 -14.25 1.39 8.86
CA PHE A 67 -15.18 1.29 10.00
C PHE A 67 -14.73 2.12 11.21
N PHE A 68 -13.42 2.21 11.47
CA PHE A 68 -12.89 3.02 12.57
C PHE A 68 -12.77 4.50 12.19
N ASN A 69 -12.32 4.79 10.97
CA ASN A 69 -12.14 6.14 10.47
C ASN A 69 -12.24 6.15 8.94
N ALA A 70 -13.28 6.79 8.41
CA ALA A 70 -13.53 6.86 6.97
C ALA A 70 -12.42 7.60 6.20
N HIS A 71 -11.82 8.64 6.80
CA HIS A 71 -10.72 9.37 6.20
C HIS A 71 -9.50 8.46 6.00
N GLU A 72 -9.05 7.79 7.06
CA GLU A 72 -7.93 6.85 6.95
C GLU A 72 -8.25 5.65 6.05
N GLY A 73 -9.51 5.20 6.03
CA GLY A 73 -9.95 4.13 5.13
C GLY A 73 -9.81 4.53 3.66
N LEU A 74 -10.24 5.74 3.29
CA LEU A 74 -10.05 6.28 1.95
C LEU A 74 -8.56 6.41 1.60
N PHE A 75 -7.76 7.01 2.49
CA PHE A 75 -6.31 7.13 2.25
C PHE A 75 -5.66 5.75 2.11
N PHE A 76 -6.05 4.76 2.91
CA PHE A 76 -5.54 3.42 2.77
C PHE A 76 -5.89 2.79 1.42
N PHE A 77 -7.17 2.82 1.02
CA PHE A 77 -7.58 2.24 -0.26
C PHE A 77 -6.85 2.90 -1.43
N PHE A 78 -6.70 4.22 -1.41
CA PHE A 78 -6.21 4.93 -2.58
C PHE A 78 -4.71 5.27 -2.57
N THR A 79 -4.01 5.10 -1.44
CA THR A 79 -2.59 5.44 -1.32
C THR A 79 -1.75 4.26 -0.80
N ASN A 80 -1.73 4.02 0.51
CA ASN A 80 -0.84 3.06 1.15
C ASN A 80 -1.21 1.61 0.77
N GLY A 81 -2.46 1.22 0.96
CA GLY A 81 -2.94 -0.13 0.67
C GLY A 81 -2.74 -0.53 -0.80
N VAL A 82 -3.13 0.33 -1.75
CA VAL A 82 -2.94 0.06 -3.18
C VAL A 82 -1.46 0.02 -3.58
N ALA A 83 -0.61 0.88 -3.00
CA ALA A 83 0.83 0.85 -3.23
C ALA A 83 1.44 -0.47 -2.73
N GLY A 84 1.11 -0.87 -1.49
CA GLY A 84 1.56 -2.14 -0.92
C GLY A 84 1.10 -3.34 -1.75
N PHE A 85 -0.19 -3.36 -2.13
CA PHE A 85 -0.77 -4.42 -2.95
C PHE A 85 -0.10 -4.51 -4.32
N SER A 86 -0.08 -3.42 -5.10
CA SER A 86 0.48 -3.41 -6.46
C SER A 86 1.96 -3.77 -6.48
N LEU A 87 2.77 -3.22 -5.57
CA LEU A 87 4.18 -3.56 -5.43
C LEU A 87 4.37 -5.04 -5.13
N GLY A 88 3.55 -5.62 -4.24
CA GLY A 88 3.65 -7.02 -3.88
C GLY A 88 3.28 -7.95 -5.05
N VAL A 89 2.18 -7.65 -5.75
CA VAL A 89 1.73 -8.41 -6.92
C VAL A 89 2.77 -8.34 -8.05
N PHE A 90 3.25 -7.15 -8.40
CA PHE A 90 4.25 -7.04 -9.46
C PHE A 90 5.58 -7.65 -9.06
N ASN A 91 5.96 -7.66 -7.79
CA ASN A 91 7.15 -8.38 -7.32
C ASN A 91 6.97 -9.91 -7.37
N TYR A 92 5.75 -10.42 -7.25
CA TYR A 92 5.44 -11.83 -7.48
C TYR A 92 5.60 -12.23 -8.96
N ILE A 93 5.22 -11.35 -9.89
CA ILE A 93 5.17 -11.64 -11.33
C ILE A 93 6.48 -11.29 -12.05
N LEU A 94 7.07 -10.14 -11.72
CA LEU A 94 8.20 -9.52 -12.43
C LEU A 94 9.49 -9.67 -11.63
N LYS A 95 10.62 -9.72 -12.32
CA LYS A 95 11.96 -9.76 -11.70
C LYS A 95 12.65 -8.39 -11.63
N SER A 96 12.30 -7.48 -12.54
CA SER A 96 12.94 -6.17 -12.64
C SER A 96 12.33 -5.18 -11.65
N LYS A 97 13.16 -4.67 -10.72
CA LYS A 97 12.73 -3.65 -9.73
C LYS A 97 12.20 -2.38 -10.39
N LEU A 98 12.78 -2.00 -11.53
CA LEU A 98 12.38 -0.81 -12.26
C LEU A 98 10.99 -0.98 -12.88
N LEU A 99 10.71 -2.12 -13.52
CA LEU A 99 9.39 -2.41 -14.07
C LEU A 99 8.33 -2.51 -12.98
N ILE A 100 8.64 -3.17 -11.85
CA ILE A 100 7.74 -3.24 -10.69
C ILE A 100 7.34 -1.83 -10.23
N SER A 101 8.31 -0.93 -10.14
CA SER A 101 8.08 0.45 -9.67
C SER A 101 7.27 1.28 -10.67
N ILE A 102 7.53 1.13 -11.97
CA ILE A 102 6.77 1.82 -13.02
C ILE A 102 5.31 1.36 -13.03
N PHE A 103 5.04 0.05 -13.07
CA PHE A 103 3.68 -0.45 -13.11
C PHE A 103 2.90 -0.15 -11.82
N SER A 104 3.54 -0.27 -10.65
CA SER A 104 2.93 0.12 -9.38
C SER A 104 2.68 1.62 -9.33
N GLY A 105 3.61 2.43 -9.85
CA GLY A 105 3.48 3.87 -9.96
C GLY A 105 2.30 4.27 -10.86
N ILE A 106 2.07 3.59 -11.99
CA ILE A 106 0.90 3.81 -12.84
C ILE A 106 -0.40 3.52 -12.08
N ILE A 107 -0.48 2.39 -11.38
CA ILE A 107 -1.67 2.05 -10.56
C ILE A 107 -1.89 3.11 -9.47
N LEU A 108 -0.84 3.49 -8.76
CA LEU A 108 -0.91 4.51 -7.72
C LEU A 108 -1.32 5.86 -8.30
N THR A 109 -0.86 6.23 -9.49
CA THR A 109 -1.25 7.47 -10.17
C THR A 109 -2.74 7.48 -10.50
N LEU A 110 -3.26 6.38 -11.06
CA LEU A 110 -4.69 6.23 -11.35
C LEU A 110 -5.51 6.37 -10.07
N SER A 111 -5.06 5.70 -9.00
CA SER A 111 -5.70 5.74 -7.69
C SER A 111 -5.69 7.15 -7.07
N LEU A 112 -4.54 7.84 -7.09
CA LEU A 112 -4.40 9.21 -6.62
C LEU A 112 -5.23 10.19 -7.45
N SER A 113 -5.35 9.96 -8.76
CA SER A 113 -6.16 10.79 -9.64
C SER A 113 -7.64 10.73 -9.26
N VAL A 114 -8.15 9.55 -8.85
CA VAL A 114 -9.51 9.43 -8.30
C VAL A 114 -9.68 10.31 -7.06
N VAL A 115 -8.76 10.24 -6.11
CA VAL A 115 -8.87 11.04 -4.88
C VAL A 115 -8.74 12.55 -5.15
N ASN A 116 -7.79 12.96 -5.99
CA ASN A 116 -7.57 14.38 -6.27
C ASN A 116 -8.70 15.00 -7.10
N PHE A 117 -9.18 14.31 -8.14
CA PHE A 117 -10.08 14.93 -9.13
C PHE A 117 -11.55 14.53 -8.96
N ILE A 118 -11.84 13.36 -8.39
CA ILE A 118 -13.23 12.90 -8.19
C ILE A 118 -13.67 13.19 -6.75
N VAL A 119 -12.84 12.83 -5.77
CA VAL A 119 -13.15 13.09 -4.35
C VAL A 119 -12.84 14.54 -3.96
N GLY A 120 -11.88 15.18 -4.63
CA GLY A 120 -11.51 16.58 -4.41
C GLY A 120 -10.55 16.80 -3.24
N ILE A 121 -9.84 15.75 -2.78
CA ILE A 121 -8.87 15.84 -1.69
C ILE A 121 -7.45 15.97 -2.27
N PRO A 122 -6.72 17.07 -2.02
CA PRO A 122 -5.37 17.25 -2.52
C PRO A 122 -4.39 16.35 -1.75
N VAL A 123 -4.05 15.20 -2.32
CA VAL A 123 -3.24 14.17 -1.61
C VAL A 123 -1.80 14.64 -1.34
N LEU A 124 -1.27 15.55 -2.15
CA LEU A 124 0.05 16.15 -1.93
C LEU A 124 0.00 17.36 -0.96
N GLY A 125 -1.16 17.66 -0.36
CA GLY A 125 -1.35 18.81 0.54
C GLY A 125 -1.34 20.18 -0.16
N ILE A 126 -1.07 20.21 -1.46
CA ILE A 126 -1.09 21.40 -2.30
C ILE A 126 -2.03 21.19 -3.49
N ASN A 127 -2.72 22.26 -3.89
CA ASN A 127 -3.48 22.27 -5.13
C ASN A 127 -2.49 22.34 -6.29
N LEU A 128 -2.44 21.28 -7.10
CA LEU A 128 -1.57 21.23 -8.27
C LEU A 128 -2.03 22.27 -9.30
N THR A 129 -1.13 23.15 -9.72
CA THR A 129 -1.40 24.18 -10.72
C THR A 129 -1.22 23.65 -12.15
N GLY A 130 -1.94 24.24 -13.10
CA GLY A 130 -1.84 23.91 -14.53
C GLY A 130 -2.95 22.99 -15.03
N ASN A 131 -2.84 22.55 -16.29
CA ASN A 131 -3.84 21.72 -16.95
C ASN A 131 -3.87 20.30 -16.38
N LEU A 132 -4.98 19.56 -16.57
CA LEU A 132 -5.13 18.18 -16.09
C LEU A 132 -3.91 17.29 -16.44
N LEU A 133 -3.40 17.41 -17.69
CA LEU A 133 -2.26 16.63 -18.15
C LEU A 133 -0.98 16.91 -17.34
N THR A 134 -0.72 18.18 -16.97
CA THR A 134 0.47 18.53 -16.18
C THR A 134 0.35 18.00 -14.76
N GLN A 135 -0.85 18.09 -14.16
CA GLN A 135 -1.10 17.58 -12.82
C GLN A 135 -0.94 16.05 -12.75
N VAL A 136 -1.51 15.31 -13.70
CA VAL A 136 -1.36 13.84 -13.79
C VAL A 136 0.10 13.45 -14.04
N SER A 137 0.84 14.20 -14.84
CA SER A 137 2.26 13.94 -15.10
C SER A 137 3.11 14.11 -13.83
N ILE A 138 2.83 15.13 -13.02
CA ILE A 138 3.49 15.35 -11.72
C ILE A 138 3.16 14.19 -10.77
N LEU A 139 1.88 13.80 -10.67
CA LEU A 139 1.45 12.66 -9.85
C LEU A 139 2.12 11.36 -10.30
N MET A 140 2.29 11.17 -11.61
CA MET A 140 2.95 9.99 -12.16
C MET A 140 4.41 9.93 -11.79
N PHE A 141 5.14 11.04 -11.95
CA PHE A 141 6.54 11.13 -11.57
C PHE A 141 6.72 10.86 -10.07
N PHE A 142 5.91 11.51 -9.22
CA PHE A 142 5.90 11.30 -7.78
C PHE A 142 5.62 9.83 -7.43
N SER A 143 4.59 9.24 -8.02
CA SER A 143 4.16 7.87 -7.73
C SER A 143 5.23 6.84 -8.09
N ILE A 144 5.92 7.00 -9.23
CA ILE A 144 6.99 6.08 -9.64
C ILE A 144 8.17 6.17 -8.68
N ILE A 145 8.59 7.38 -8.30
CA ILE A 145 9.68 7.58 -7.33
C ILE A 145 9.31 6.99 -5.98
N TYR A 146 8.11 7.31 -5.48
CA TYR A 146 7.58 6.77 -4.24
C TYR A 146 7.60 5.24 -4.25
N CYS A 147 7.03 4.62 -5.27
CA CYS A 147 7.03 3.16 -5.43
C CYS A 147 8.44 2.57 -5.51
N PHE A 148 9.39 3.25 -6.17
CA PHE A 148 10.77 2.79 -6.27
C PHE A 148 11.49 2.77 -4.93
N ILE A 149 11.41 3.87 -4.17
CA ILE A 149 11.99 3.98 -2.82
C ILE A 149 11.32 2.95 -1.90
N TYR A 150 9.99 2.88 -1.94
CA TYR A 150 9.23 1.97 -1.09
C TYR A 150 9.54 0.50 -1.38
N LEU A 151 9.70 0.14 -2.66
CA LEU A 151 10.06 -1.21 -3.07
C LEU A 151 11.39 -1.66 -2.45
N PHE A 152 12.35 -0.76 -2.29
CA PHE A 152 13.63 -1.10 -1.65
C PHE A 152 13.42 -1.43 -0.16
N LEU A 153 12.70 -0.57 0.56
CA LEU A 153 12.35 -0.77 1.97
C LEU A 153 11.55 -2.07 2.18
N ALA A 154 10.50 -2.27 1.39
CA ALA A 154 9.61 -3.42 1.50
C ALA A 154 10.34 -4.75 1.19
N ASN A 155 11.22 -4.76 0.18
CA ASN A 155 12.08 -5.90 -0.11
C ASN A 155 13.04 -6.20 1.04
N TYR A 156 13.63 -5.17 1.64
CA TYR A 156 14.54 -5.33 2.78
C TYR A 156 13.84 -6.03 3.95
N VAL A 157 12.65 -5.53 4.34
CA VAL A 157 11.85 -6.12 5.42
C VAL A 157 11.43 -7.55 5.09
N TYR A 158 10.93 -7.80 3.88
CA TYR A 158 10.54 -9.15 3.46
C TYR A 158 11.70 -10.14 3.53
N ASN A 159 12.87 -9.76 3.00
CA ASN A 159 14.05 -10.63 3.01
C ASN A 159 14.57 -10.89 4.42
N TYR A 160 14.51 -9.88 5.30
CA TYR A 160 14.86 -10.03 6.71
C TYR A 160 13.94 -11.05 7.40
N LEU A 161 12.62 -10.90 7.24
CA LEU A 161 11.64 -11.81 7.82
C LEU A 161 11.77 -13.23 7.27
N LYS A 162 11.92 -13.38 5.95
CA LYS A 162 12.06 -14.69 5.30
C LYS A 162 13.30 -15.46 5.81
N ARG A 163 14.40 -14.77 6.13
CA ARG A 163 15.62 -15.39 6.68
C ARG A 163 15.44 -15.89 8.11
N ARG A 164 14.63 -15.22 8.92
CA ARG A 164 14.40 -15.57 10.34
C ARG A 164 13.23 -16.52 10.54
N TYR A 165 12.20 -16.39 9.72
CA TYR A 165 10.96 -17.16 9.78
C TYR A 165 10.61 -17.62 8.35
N PRO A 166 11.11 -18.77 7.90
CA PRO A 166 10.80 -19.26 6.56
C PRO A 166 9.29 -19.51 6.44
N PHE A 167 8.65 -18.77 5.53
CA PHE A 167 7.26 -18.95 5.13
C PHE A 167 7.14 -20.23 4.29
N ASN A 168 7.21 -21.40 4.94
CA ASN A 168 6.93 -22.71 4.34
C ASN A 168 5.47 -23.10 4.59
#